data_AF-A0AAU1YZ85-F1
#
_entry.id   AF-A0AAU1YZ85-F1
#
_cell.length_a   1.000
_cell.length_b   1.000
_cell.length_c   1.000
_cell.angle_alpha   90.00
_cell.angle_beta   90.00
_cell.angle_gamma   90.00
#
_symmetry.space_group_name_H-M   'P 1'
#
loop_
_entity.id
_entity.type
_entity.pdbx_description
1 polymer ?
#
loop_
_entity_poly.entity_id
_entity_poly.type
_entity_poly.pdbx_seq_one_letter_code
_entity_poly.pdbx_strand_id
1 'polypeptide(L)'
;MASTALRLLGEVGLEGLTLRAIAKELDVKAPALYWHFKDKKALLDEMATEMFRRMTADLASATHPPRDWREALETAMRGLRDHLLRYRDGAKVYSGTHFTDMSYAAPMEAHLRTLVAGGFTAAGAARAWFTAYSYTIGYVIEEQSMGPLPGSDGEGYDLEARAERLAGYPLTAEAGPEMFRDQDAGFEAGLAAVLAGIAATLLPPTA
;
A
#
# COMPACT_ATOMS: atom_id res chain seq x y z
N MET A 1 9.04 16.56 10.66
CA MET A 1 7.58 16.80 10.57
C MET A 1 6.82 15.58 10.06
N ALA A 2 7.20 15.01 8.90
CA ALA A 2 6.58 13.78 8.36
C ALA A 2 6.55 12.62 9.35
N SER A 3 7.66 12.33 10.04
CA SER A 3 7.70 11.26 11.07
C SER A 3 6.73 11.48 12.22
N THR A 4 6.56 12.73 12.68
CA THR A 4 5.57 13.07 13.72
C THR A 4 4.16 12.89 13.21
N ALA A 5 3.89 13.32 11.97
CA ALA A 5 2.59 13.15 11.34
C ALA A 5 2.23 11.66 11.11
N LEU A 6 3.21 10.82 10.76
CA LEU A 6 3.02 9.36 10.65
C LEU A 6 2.76 8.70 12.00
N ARG A 7 3.40 9.15 13.09
CA ARG A 7 3.05 8.68 14.44
C ARG A 7 1.62 9.10 14.81
N LEU A 8 1.30 10.39 14.61
CA LEU A 8 -0.03 10.92 14.91
C LEU A 8 -1.12 10.22 14.09
N LEU A 9 -0.82 9.86 12.83
CA LEU A 9 -1.70 9.06 11.99
C LEU A 9 -2.07 7.72 12.63
N GLY A 10 -1.10 7.04 13.27
CA GLY A 10 -1.36 5.83 14.06
C GLY A 10 -2.38 6.05 15.18
N GLU A 11 -2.27 7.18 15.88
CA GLU A 11 -3.11 7.51 17.03
C GLU A 11 -4.52 7.96 16.64
N VAL A 12 -4.65 8.89 15.67
CA VAL A 12 -5.93 9.56 15.37
C VAL A 12 -6.56 9.18 14.03
N GLY A 13 -5.85 8.39 13.20
CA GLY A 13 -6.28 8.05 11.85
C GLY A 13 -6.26 9.23 10.88
N LEU A 14 -6.57 8.97 9.61
CA LEU A 14 -6.48 9.97 8.54
C LEU A 14 -7.47 11.13 8.71
N GLU A 15 -8.64 10.86 9.25
CA GLU A 15 -9.68 11.88 9.51
C GLU A 15 -9.24 12.86 10.61
N GLY A 16 -8.66 12.33 11.71
CA GLY A 16 -8.16 13.13 12.82
C GLY A 16 -6.88 13.91 12.48
N LEU A 17 -6.16 13.51 11.43
CA LEU A 17 -4.91 14.14 11.02
C LEU A 17 -5.15 15.53 10.41
N THR A 18 -4.81 16.57 11.17
CA THR A 18 -4.93 17.97 10.74
C THR A 18 -3.64 18.75 11.02
N LEU A 19 -3.38 19.83 10.26
CA LEU A 19 -2.24 20.72 10.53
C LEU A 19 -2.26 21.28 11.96
N ARG A 20 -3.44 21.53 12.52
CA ARG A 20 -3.58 21.98 13.92
C ARG A 20 -3.19 20.90 14.92
N ALA A 21 -3.63 19.66 14.70
CA ALA A 21 -3.26 18.53 15.55
C ALA A 21 -1.74 18.30 15.53
N ILE A 22 -1.11 18.41 14.36
CA ILE A 22 0.34 18.30 14.21
C ILE A 22 1.07 19.48 14.87
N ALA A 23 0.53 20.69 14.77
CA ALA A 23 1.10 21.87 15.43
C ALA A 23 1.20 21.65 16.95
N LYS A 24 0.09 21.15 17.51
CA LYS A 24 -0.02 20.80 18.92
C LYS A 24 1.00 19.72 19.29
N GLU A 25 1.11 18.68 18.47
CA GLU A 25 2.04 17.58 18.71
C GLU A 25 3.52 17.98 18.65
N LEU A 26 3.84 18.99 17.84
CA LEU A 26 5.19 19.55 17.70
C LEU A 26 5.48 20.69 18.70
N ASP A 27 4.53 21.05 19.56
CA ASP A 27 4.59 22.22 20.45
C ASP A 27 4.93 23.53 19.70
N VAL A 28 4.37 23.69 18.50
CA VAL A 28 4.52 24.90 17.68
C VAL A 28 3.17 25.55 17.38
N LYS A 29 3.18 26.85 17.08
CA LYS A 29 1.97 27.54 16.64
C LYS A 29 1.60 27.09 15.23
N ALA A 30 0.30 26.86 14.95
CA ALA A 30 -0.18 26.44 13.63
C ALA A 30 0.32 27.28 12.43
N PRO A 31 0.47 28.63 12.53
CA PRO A 31 1.09 29.43 11.48
C PRO A 31 2.51 28.98 11.08
N ALA A 32 3.28 28.40 12.01
CA ALA A 32 4.61 27.87 11.72
C ALA A 32 4.56 26.70 10.72
N LEU A 33 3.53 25.85 10.78
CA LEU A 33 3.37 24.73 9.85
C LEU A 33 3.00 25.17 8.44
N TYR A 34 2.29 26.29 8.27
CA TYR A 34 1.97 26.81 6.95
C TYR A 34 3.19 27.27 6.15
N TRP A 35 4.33 27.55 6.82
CA TRP A 35 5.61 27.79 6.15
C TRP A 35 6.23 26.54 5.55
N HIS A 36 5.90 25.36 6.09
CA HIS A 36 6.41 24.08 5.61
C HIS A 36 5.43 23.37 4.66
N PHE A 37 4.12 23.47 4.94
CA PHE A 37 3.08 22.84 4.15
C PHE A 37 1.95 23.83 3.88
N LYS A 38 1.70 24.11 2.60
CA LYS A 38 0.62 25.02 2.18
C LYS A 38 -0.76 24.56 2.66
N ASP A 39 -1.00 23.26 2.67
CA ASP A 39 -2.27 22.64 3.01
C ASP A 39 -2.09 21.17 3.48
N LYS A 40 -3.21 20.51 3.84
CA LYS A 40 -3.21 19.09 4.25
C LYS A 40 -2.68 18.18 3.13
N LYS A 41 -2.91 18.51 1.85
CA LYS A 41 -2.45 17.69 0.74
C LYS A 41 -0.92 17.70 0.65
N ALA A 42 -0.28 18.87 0.75
CA ALA A 42 1.17 18.99 0.73
C ALA A 42 1.84 18.19 1.87
N LEU A 43 1.20 18.14 3.05
CA LEU A 43 1.64 17.29 4.14
C LEU A 43 1.50 15.80 3.79
N LEU A 44 0.35 15.37 3.25
CA LEU A 44 0.12 13.96 2.87
C LEU A 44 1.11 13.50 1.79
N ASP A 45 1.39 14.36 0.80
CA ASP A 45 2.40 14.12 -0.23
C ASP A 45 3.80 13.89 0.38
N GLU A 46 4.20 14.70 1.36
CA GLU A 46 5.47 14.53 2.08
C GLU A 46 5.47 13.28 2.97
N MET A 47 4.34 12.94 3.62
CA MET A 47 4.21 11.70 4.39
C MET A 47 4.36 10.47 3.51
N ALA A 48 3.71 10.44 2.34
CA ALA A 48 3.84 9.34 1.39
C ALA A 48 5.27 9.25 0.82
N THR A 49 5.93 10.39 0.57
CA THR A 49 7.34 10.43 0.16
C THR A 49 8.26 9.86 1.24
N GLU A 50 8.02 10.21 2.51
CA GLU A 50 8.74 9.64 3.65
C GLU A 50 8.50 8.13 3.80
N MET A 51 7.26 7.66 3.64
CA MET A 51 6.93 6.22 3.64
C MET A 51 7.69 5.49 2.51
N PHE A 52 7.70 6.06 1.30
CA PHE A 52 8.45 5.50 0.19
C PHE A 52 9.96 5.43 0.45
N ARG A 53 10.55 6.50 1.01
CA ARG A 53 11.97 6.53 1.39
C ARG A 53 12.31 5.44 2.40
N ARG A 54 11.47 5.21 3.41
CA ARG A 54 11.66 4.13 4.39
C ARG A 54 11.52 2.74 3.77
N MET A 55 10.47 2.53 2.98
CA MET A 55 10.24 1.26 2.27
C MET A 55 11.43 0.89 1.37
N THR A 56 11.93 1.83 0.60
CA THR A 56 13.06 1.58 -0.32
C THR A 56 14.37 1.35 0.41
N ALA A 57 14.61 2.04 1.54
CA ALA A 57 15.76 1.77 2.40
C ALA A 57 15.70 0.35 3.00
N ASP A 58 14.52 -0.08 3.47
CA ASP A 58 14.30 -1.44 4.01
C ASP A 58 14.55 -2.49 2.91
N LEU A 59 14.00 -2.31 1.71
CA LEU A 59 14.19 -3.24 0.58
C LEU A 59 15.63 -3.29 0.07
N ALA A 60 16.35 -2.16 0.07
CA ALA A 60 17.75 -2.13 -0.33
C ALA A 60 18.66 -2.94 0.61
N SER A 61 18.22 -3.21 1.83
CA SER A 61 18.93 -4.06 2.79
C SER A 61 18.72 -5.57 2.56
N ALA A 62 17.79 -5.95 1.68
CA ALA A 62 17.52 -7.34 1.35
C ALA A 62 18.72 -7.97 0.60
N THR A 63 19.08 -9.18 0.99
CA THR A 63 20.41 -9.77 0.72
C THR A 63 20.58 -10.30 -0.71
N HIS A 64 19.49 -10.43 -1.50
CA HIS A 64 19.55 -11.05 -2.82
C HIS A 64 18.70 -10.29 -3.85
N PRO A 65 19.24 -9.98 -5.03
CA PRO A 65 18.44 -9.45 -6.13
C PRO A 65 17.45 -10.51 -6.63
N PRO A 66 16.25 -10.10 -7.12
CA PRO A 66 15.28 -11.02 -7.67
C PRO A 66 15.84 -11.74 -8.91
N ARG A 67 15.49 -13.01 -9.10
CA ARG A 67 16.00 -13.83 -10.22
C ARG A 67 15.31 -13.51 -11.53
N ASP A 68 14.04 -13.12 -11.49
CA ASP A 68 13.24 -12.77 -12.66
C ASP A 68 12.25 -11.63 -12.37
N TRP A 69 11.53 -11.21 -13.42
CA TRP A 69 10.55 -10.12 -13.34
C TRP A 69 9.39 -10.45 -12.38
N ARG A 70 9.07 -11.73 -12.20
CA ARG A 70 7.94 -12.17 -11.38
C ARG A 70 8.31 -12.06 -9.91
N GLU A 71 9.44 -12.62 -9.52
CA GLU A 71 9.99 -12.49 -8.16
C GLU A 71 10.22 -11.02 -7.79
N ALA A 72 10.62 -10.18 -8.75
CA ALA A 72 10.77 -8.74 -8.54
C ALA A 72 9.43 -8.06 -8.18
N LEU A 73 8.35 -8.37 -8.92
CA LEU A 73 7.02 -7.83 -8.61
C LEU A 73 6.46 -8.40 -7.30
N GLU A 74 6.62 -9.70 -7.04
CA GLU A 74 6.19 -10.34 -5.79
C GLU A 74 6.85 -9.67 -4.58
N THR A 75 8.17 -9.54 -4.61
CA THR A 75 8.96 -8.89 -3.55
C THR A 75 8.53 -7.45 -3.34
N ALA A 76 8.36 -6.69 -4.43
CA ALA A 76 7.96 -5.30 -4.36
C ALA A 76 6.55 -5.11 -3.80
N MET A 77 5.58 -5.93 -4.21
CA MET A 77 4.19 -5.80 -3.75
C MET A 77 4.02 -6.27 -2.31
N ARG A 78 4.73 -7.32 -1.89
CA ARG A 78 4.78 -7.74 -0.48
C ARG A 78 5.42 -6.67 0.39
N GLY A 79 6.58 -6.14 -0.02
CA GLY A 79 7.24 -5.04 0.68
C GLY A 79 6.37 -3.78 0.78
N LEU A 80 5.62 -3.46 -0.27
CA LEU A 80 4.64 -2.36 -0.25
C LEU A 80 3.53 -2.64 0.77
N ARG A 81 2.86 -3.80 0.70
CA ARG A 81 1.80 -4.19 1.66
C ARG A 81 2.30 -4.12 3.09
N ASP A 82 3.42 -4.78 3.39
CA ASP A 82 4.04 -4.81 4.71
C ASP A 82 4.31 -3.41 5.23
N HIS A 83 4.82 -2.51 4.38
CA HIS A 83 5.14 -1.15 4.80
C HIS A 83 3.88 -0.30 5.03
N LEU A 84 2.86 -0.44 4.19
CA LEU A 84 1.60 0.29 4.34
C LEU A 84 0.83 -0.14 5.60
N LEU A 85 0.85 -1.43 5.94
CA LEU A 85 0.19 -1.98 7.12
C LEU A 85 0.82 -1.52 8.45
N ARG A 86 2.06 -1.02 8.45
CA ARG A 86 2.69 -0.42 9.64
C ARG A 86 2.02 0.88 10.10
N TYR A 87 1.25 1.52 9.22
CA TYR A 87 0.59 2.79 9.52
C TYR A 87 -0.92 2.64 9.39
N ARG A 88 -1.67 3.04 10.42
CA ARG A 88 -3.12 3.18 10.34
C ARG A 88 -3.50 4.07 9.15
N ASP A 89 -4.45 3.66 8.33
CA ASP A 89 -4.83 4.34 7.08
C ASP A 89 -3.65 4.59 6.10
N GLY A 90 -2.53 3.87 6.24
CA GLY A 90 -1.31 4.07 5.47
C GLY A 90 -1.53 3.96 3.96
N ALA A 91 -2.34 3.00 3.51
CA ALA A 91 -2.64 2.85 2.09
C ALA A 91 -3.47 4.02 1.53
N LYS A 92 -4.39 4.59 2.33
CA LYS A 92 -5.16 5.78 1.96
C LYS A 92 -4.28 7.04 1.90
N VAL A 93 -3.30 7.15 2.79
CA VAL A 93 -2.30 8.25 2.76
C VAL A 93 -1.39 8.13 1.55
N TYR A 94 -0.96 6.92 1.20
CA TYR A 94 -0.03 6.68 0.11
C TYR A 94 -0.69 6.71 -1.28
N SER A 95 -1.96 6.36 -1.37
CA SER A 95 -2.70 6.33 -2.63
C SER A 95 -2.93 7.74 -3.22
N GLY A 96 -2.62 7.93 -4.50
CA GLY A 96 -2.92 9.16 -5.23
C GLY A 96 -2.05 10.37 -4.87
N THR A 97 -1.02 10.20 -4.04
CA THR A 97 -0.08 11.28 -3.69
C THR A 97 0.94 11.56 -4.78
N HIS A 98 1.43 12.79 -4.79
CA HIS A 98 2.52 13.21 -5.66
C HIS A 98 3.80 13.26 -4.84
N PHE A 99 4.82 12.50 -5.23
CA PHE A 99 6.10 12.54 -4.53
C PHE A 99 6.71 13.94 -4.56
N THR A 100 7.23 14.39 -3.43
CA THR A 100 7.77 15.75 -3.23
C THR A 100 9.22 15.89 -3.68
N ASP A 101 9.88 14.77 -4.00
CA ASP A 101 11.29 14.70 -4.42
C ASP A 101 11.51 13.62 -5.50
N MET A 102 12.77 13.43 -5.91
CA MET A 102 13.18 12.45 -6.91
C MET A 102 13.62 11.09 -6.34
N SER A 103 13.36 10.82 -5.05
CA SER A 103 13.76 9.56 -4.40
C SER A 103 13.14 8.33 -5.07
N TYR A 104 11.99 8.49 -5.73
CA TYR A 104 11.31 7.43 -6.48
C TYR A 104 11.99 7.02 -7.78
N ALA A 105 12.81 7.90 -8.37
CA ALA A 105 13.28 7.71 -9.74
C ALA A 105 14.21 6.51 -9.90
N ALA A 106 15.25 6.39 -9.06
CA ALA A 106 16.20 5.29 -9.16
C ALA A 106 15.58 3.92 -8.82
N PRO A 107 14.76 3.77 -7.75
CA PRO A 107 14.03 2.53 -7.51
C PRO A 107 13.07 2.15 -8.65
N MET A 108 12.34 3.11 -9.22
CA MET A 108 11.45 2.87 -10.35
C MET A 108 12.22 2.41 -11.60
N GLU A 109 13.32 3.08 -11.92
CA GLU A 109 14.21 2.70 -13.02
C GLU A 109 14.73 1.26 -12.85
N ALA A 110 15.14 0.88 -11.64
CA ALA A 110 15.61 -0.48 -11.35
C ALA A 110 14.51 -1.53 -11.56
N HIS A 111 13.27 -1.25 -11.14
CA HIS A 111 12.13 -2.13 -11.39
C HIS A 111 11.86 -2.26 -12.89
N LEU A 112 11.74 -1.14 -13.61
CA LEU A 112 11.47 -1.13 -15.05
C LEU A 112 12.56 -1.88 -15.83
N ARG A 113 13.84 -1.72 -15.46
CA ARG A 113 14.95 -2.49 -16.06
C ARG A 113 14.80 -3.99 -15.85
N THR A 114 14.40 -4.42 -14.66
CA THR A 114 14.21 -5.84 -14.36
C THR A 114 13.09 -6.45 -15.21
N LEU A 115 11.97 -5.73 -15.37
CA LEU A 115 10.89 -6.17 -16.24
C LEU A 115 11.31 -6.17 -17.72
N VAL A 116 12.01 -5.14 -18.19
CA VAL A 116 12.51 -5.09 -19.58
C VAL A 116 13.50 -6.22 -19.87
N ALA A 117 14.41 -6.54 -18.93
CA ALA A 117 15.29 -7.69 -19.04
C ALA A 117 14.53 -9.03 -19.07
N GLY A 118 13.35 -9.08 -18.44
CA GLY A 118 12.41 -10.20 -18.50
C GLY A 118 11.59 -10.29 -19.79
N GLY A 119 11.82 -9.41 -20.77
CA GLY A 119 11.18 -9.45 -22.09
C GLY A 119 10.03 -8.46 -22.29
N PHE A 120 9.68 -7.65 -21.29
CA PHE A 120 8.66 -6.62 -21.45
C PHE A 120 9.17 -5.46 -22.32
N THR A 121 8.26 -4.83 -23.06
CA THR A 121 8.51 -3.47 -23.58
C THR A 121 8.47 -2.47 -22.42
N ALA A 122 9.04 -1.27 -22.57
CA ALA A 122 8.95 -0.24 -21.53
C ALA A 122 7.49 0.09 -21.15
N ALA A 123 6.60 0.17 -22.15
CA ALA A 123 5.17 0.38 -21.91
C ALA A 123 4.51 -0.82 -21.19
N GLY A 124 4.90 -2.05 -21.57
CA GLY A 124 4.44 -3.28 -20.90
C GLY A 124 4.90 -3.34 -19.44
N ALA A 125 6.16 -3.00 -19.18
CA ALA A 125 6.73 -2.93 -17.84
C ALA A 125 6.02 -1.91 -16.95
N ALA A 126 5.76 -0.70 -17.47
CA ALA A 126 5.01 0.33 -16.75
C ALA A 126 3.58 -0.13 -16.43
N ARG A 127 2.89 -0.77 -17.38
CA ARG A 127 1.54 -1.32 -17.17
C ARG A 127 1.54 -2.47 -16.16
N ALA A 128 2.52 -3.38 -16.23
CA ALA A 128 2.65 -4.49 -15.30
C ALA A 128 2.86 -3.99 -13.86
N TRP A 129 3.81 -3.06 -13.66
CA TRP A 129 4.02 -2.41 -12.38
C TRP A 129 2.75 -1.74 -11.85
N PHE A 130 2.12 -0.88 -12.66
CA PHE A 130 0.94 -0.13 -12.24
C PHE A 130 -0.25 -1.05 -11.93
N THR A 131 -0.39 -2.17 -12.63
CA THR A 131 -1.45 -3.16 -12.39
C THR A 131 -1.27 -3.86 -11.04
N ALA A 132 -0.06 -4.39 -10.78
CA ALA A 132 0.25 -5.03 -9.51
C ALA A 132 0.18 -4.04 -8.33
N TYR A 133 0.65 -2.81 -8.55
CA TYR A 133 0.55 -1.72 -7.59
C TYR A 133 -0.91 -1.37 -7.27
N SER A 134 -1.76 -1.21 -8.28
CA SER A 134 -3.17 -0.85 -8.08
C SER A 134 -3.94 -1.93 -7.33
N TYR A 135 -3.68 -3.20 -7.65
CA TYR A 135 -4.22 -4.33 -6.88
C TYR A 135 -3.79 -4.24 -5.41
N THR A 136 -2.49 -4.07 -5.16
CA THR A 136 -1.93 -4.04 -3.80
C THR A 136 -2.51 -2.89 -2.98
N ILE A 137 -2.57 -1.68 -3.55
CA ILE A 137 -3.17 -0.52 -2.87
C ILE A 137 -4.64 -0.76 -2.55
N GLY A 138 -5.43 -1.24 -3.52
CA GLY A 138 -6.85 -1.52 -3.31
C GLY A 138 -7.08 -2.56 -2.23
N TYR A 139 -6.31 -3.66 -2.27
CA TYR A 139 -6.41 -4.73 -1.28
C TYR A 139 -6.09 -4.22 0.14
N VAL A 140 -4.99 -3.48 0.30
CA VAL A 140 -4.58 -2.98 1.62
C VAL A 140 -5.53 -1.91 2.14
N ILE A 141 -6.17 -1.09 1.28
CA ILE A 141 -7.22 -0.16 1.71
C ILE A 141 -8.41 -0.91 2.33
N GLU A 142 -8.86 -2.00 1.70
CA GLU A 142 -9.94 -2.84 2.23
C GLU A 142 -9.51 -3.54 3.52
N GLU A 143 -8.31 -4.14 3.55
CA GLU A 143 -7.73 -4.79 4.72
C GLU A 143 -7.66 -3.84 5.94
N GLN A 144 -7.16 -2.62 5.74
CA GLN A 144 -7.09 -1.59 6.79
C GLN A 144 -8.47 -1.05 7.21
N SER A 145 -9.50 -1.23 6.38
CA SER A 145 -10.87 -0.83 6.69
C SER A 145 -11.66 -1.93 7.41
N MET A 146 -11.22 -3.20 7.33
CA MET A 146 -11.89 -4.37 7.90
C MET A 146 -11.27 -4.90 9.20
N GLY A 147 -9.96 -4.73 9.40
CA GLY A 147 -9.26 -5.19 10.61
C GLY A 147 -9.48 -4.27 11.83
N PRO A 148 -9.16 -4.74 13.05
CA PRO A 148 -8.92 -3.81 14.15
C PRO A 148 -7.80 -2.86 13.71
N LEU A 149 -8.06 -1.56 13.83
CA LEU A 149 -7.06 -0.54 13.54
C LEU A 149 -5.82 -0.84 14.40
N PRO A 150 -4.58 -0.66 13.89
CA PRO A 150 -3.38 -0.80 14.71
C PRO A 150 -3.52 0.05 15.98
N GLY A 151 -3.58 -0.61 17.15
CA GLY A 151 -3.82 0.05 18.45
C GLY A 151 -5.28 0.19 18.90
N SER A 152 -6.25 -0.49 18.27
CA SER A 152 -7.64 -0.57 18.74
C SER A 152 -8.01 -1.96 19.26
N ASP A 153 -8.71 -2.02 20.39
CA ASP A 153 -9.31 -3.24 20.97
C ASP A 153 -10.61 -3.68 20.25
N GLY A 154 -10.82 -3.24 19.01
CA GLY A 154 -12.05 -3.53 18.25
C GLY A 154 -12.15 -5.01 17.91
N GLU A 155 -13.30 -5.63 18.19
CA GLU A 155 -13.62 -6.95 17.64
C GLU A 155 -13.65 -6.83 16.10
N GLY A 156 -12.85 -7.66 15.43
CA GLY A 156 -12.90 -7.78 13.97
C GLY A 156 -14.30 -8.16 13.49
N TYR A 157 -14.50 -8.13 12.19
CA TYR A 157 -15.81 -8.39 11.59
C TYR A 157 -16.43 -9.73 12.05
N ASP A 158 -17.57 -9.69 12.77
CA ASP A 158 -18.25 -10.89 13.26
C ASP A 158 -18.88 -11.69 12.10
N LEU A 159 -18.17 -12.75 11.69
CA LEU A 159 -18.54 -13.60 10.57
C LEU A 159 -19.70 -14.54 10.88
N GLU A 160 -19.89 -14.90 12.14
CA GLU A 160 -20.97 -15.80 12.57
C GLU A 160 -22.29 -15.04 12.54
N ALA A 161 -22.37 -13.88 13.19
CA ALA A 161 -23.54 -13.01 13.11
C ALA A 161 -23.82 -12.55 11.67
N ARG A 162 -22.79 -12.36 10.84
CA ARG A 162 -22.98 -12.11 9.41
C ARG A 162 -23.60 -13.31 8.68
N ALA A 163 -23.10 -14.52 8.91
CA ALA A 163 -23.62 -15.71 8.25
C ALA A 163 -25.10 -15.94 8.61
N GLU A 164 -25.49 -15.72 9.87
CA GLU A 164 -26.89 -15.78 10.31
C GLU A 164 -27.79 -14.79 9.55
N ARG A 165 -27.35 -13.53 9.43
CA ARG A 165 -28.07 -12.51 8.64
C ARG A 165 -28.19 -12.87 7.16
N LEU A 166 -27.26 -13.68 6.64
CA LEU A 166 -27.18 -14.09 5.25
C LEU A 166 -27.76 -15.49 4.99
N ALA A 167 -28.55 -16.05 5.91
CA ALA A 167 -29.13 -17.39 5.76
C ALA A 167 -29.92 -17.60 4.44
N GLY A 168 -30.47 -16.53 3.86
CA GLY A 168 -31.14 -16.55 2.54
C GLY A 168 -30.21 -16.48 1.32
N TYR A 169 -28.90 -16.31 1.51
CA TYR A 169 -27.88 -16.08 0.48
C TYR A 169 -26.70 -17.06 0.66
N PRO A 170 -26.88 -18.36 0.32
CA PRO A 170 -25.96 -19.41 0.73
C PRO A 170 -24.51 -19.18 0.25
N LEU A 171 -24.31 -18.79 -1.02
CA LEU A 171 -22.97 -18.52 -1.55
C LEU A 171 -22.29 -17.32 -0.87
N THR A 172 -23.05 -16.30 -0.48
CA THR A 172 -22.51 -15.10 0.19
C THR A 172 -22.15 -15.36 1.64
N ALA A 173 -22.88 -16.26 2.29
CA ALA A 173 -22.54 -16.76 3.62
C ALA A 173 -21.27 -17.62 3.55
N GLU A 174 -21.21 -18.56 2.60
CA GLU A 174 -20.06 -19.46 2.39
C GLU A 174 -18.77 -18.70 2.03
N ALA A 175 -18.85 -17.67 1.19
CA ALA A 175 -17.69 -16.87 0.79
C ALA A 175 -17.16 -15.92 1.90
N GLY A 176 -17.90 -15.73 3.00
CA GLY A 176 -17.54 -14.79 4.05
C GLY A 176 -16.14 -15.03 4.65
N PRO A 177 -15.81 -16.25 5.10
CA PRO A 177 -14.48 -16.57 5.60
C PRO A 177 -13.35 -16.25 4.61
N GLU A 178 -13.52 -16.58 3.33
CA GLU A 178 -12.53 -16.30 2.28
C GLU A 178 -12.30 -14.78 2.11
N MET A 179 -13.36 -13.98 2.18
CA MET A 179 -13.28 -12.54 1.96
C MET A 179 -12.70 -11.76 3.15
N PHE A 180 -12.82 -12.28 4.37
CA PHE A 180 -12.68 -11.46 5.58
C PHE A 180 -11.77 -12.03 6.66
N ARG A 181 -11.38 -13.31 6.60
CA ARG A 181 -10.63 -13.97 7.69
C ARG A 181 -9.12 -14.01 7.45
N ASP A 182 -8.69 -14.47 6.28
CA ASP A 182 -7.26 -14.68 5.97
C ASP A 182 -6.78 -13.70 4.90
N GLN A 183 -6.45 -12.48 5.34
CA GLN A 183 -6.00 -11.40 4.46
C GLN A 183 -4.65 -11.72 3.81
N ASP A 184 -3.79 -12.49 4.49
CA ASP A 184 -2.50 -12.91 3.95
C ASP A 184 -2.69 -13.90 2.79
N ALA A 185 -3.46 -14.98 3.01
CA ALA A 185 -3.73 -15.94 1.96
C ALA A 185 -4.49 -15.30 0.78
N GLY A 186 -5.47 -14.44 1.07
CA GLY A 186 -6.23 -13.73 0.06
C GLY A 186 -5.39 -12.77 -0.78
N PHE A 187 -4.45 -12.04 -0.16
CA PHE A 187 -3.50 -11.18 -0.85
C PHE A 187 -2.59 -12.00 -1.78
N GLU A 188 -2.02 -13.10 -1.27
CA GLU A 188 -1.12 -13.94 -2.06
C GLU A 188 -1.82 -14.59 -3.25
N ALA A 189 -3.06 -15.09 -3.06
CA ALA A 189 -3.85 -15.67 -4.13
C ALA A 189 -4.20 -14.64 -5.22
N GLY A 190 -4.62 -13.43 -4.82
CA GLY A 190 -4.95 -12.37 -5.78
C GLY A 190 -3.71 -11.82 -6.49
N LEU A 191 -2.59 -11.65 -5.79
CA LEU A 191 -1.32 -11.24 -6.41
C LEU A 191 -0.87 -12.28 -7.43
N ALA A 192 -0.92 -13.57 -7.10
CA ALA A 192 -0.59 -14.64 -8.04
C ALA A 192 -1.46 -14.61 -9.30
N ALA A 193 -2.77 -14.35 -9.15
CA ALA A 193 -3.70 -14.20 -10.27
C ALA A 193 -3.36 -12.98 -11.14
N VAL A 194 -3.06 -11.83 -10.53
CA VAL A 194 -2.64 -10.61 -11.23
C VAL A 194 -1.36 -10.86 -12.03
N LEU A 195 -0.35 -11.48 -11.42
CA LEU A 195 0.92 -11.77 -12.09
C LEU A 195 0.79 -12.79 -13.22
N ALA A 196 -0.09 -13.79 -13.08
CA ALA A 196 -0.44 -14.69 -14.17
C ALA A 196 -1.10 -13.95 -15.33
N GLY A 197 -2.03 -13.02 -15.06
CA GLY A 197 -2.64 -12.16 -16.06
C GLY A 197 -1.63 -11.24 -16.77
N ILE A 198 -0.69 -10.66 -16.01
CA ILE A 198 0.41 -9.85 -16.55
C ILE A 198 1.27 -10.69 -17.51
N ALA A 199 1.68 -11.89 -17.11
CA ALA A 199 2.45 -12.80 -17.97
C ALA A 199 1.71 -13.13 -19.27
N ALA A 200 0.40 -13.38 -19.19
CA ALA A 200 -0.40 -13.79 -20.33
C ALA A 200 -0.74 -12.64 -21.30
N THR A 201 -0.74 -11.39 -20.85
CA THR A 201 -1.31 -10.26 -21.61
C THR A 201 -0.35 -9.11 -21.87
N LEU A 202 0.68 -8.94 -21.05
CA LEU A 202 1.61 -7.80 -21.13
C LEU A 202 3.04 -8.19 -21.48
N LEU A 203 3.39 -9.48 -21.31
CA LEU A 203 4.64 -10.02 -21.82
C LEU A 203 4.44 -10.40 -23.30
N PRO A 204 5.28 -9.89 -24.23
CA PRO A 204 5.23 -10.31 -25.61
C PRO A 204 5.42 -11.83 -25.73
N PRO A 205 4.74 -12.51 -26.66
CA PRO A 205 4.97 -13.93 -26.89
C PRO A 205 6.44 -14.15 -27.29
N THR A 206 7.07 -15.15 -26.68
CA THR A 206 8.39 -15.62 -27.13
C THR A 206 8.27 -16.15 -28.57
N ALA A 207 9.06 -15.57 -29.47
CA ALA A 207 9.14 -15.97 -30.87
C ALA A 207 9.70 -17.39 -31.06
#